data_AF-A0A7Y2KH37-F1
#
_entry.id   AF-A0A7Y2KH37-F1
#
_cell.length_a   1.000
_cell.length_b   1.000
_cell.length_c   1.000
_cell.angle_alpha   90.00
_cell.angle_beta   90.00
_cell.angle_gamma   90.00
#
_symmetry.space_group_name_H-M   'P 1'
#
loop_
_entity.id
_entity.type
_entity.pdbx_description
1 polymer ?
#
loop_
_entity_poly.entity_id
_entity_poly.type
_entity_poly.pdbx_seq_one_letter_code
_entity_poly.pdbx_strand_id
1 'polypeptide(L)'
;MLRETCILHPIGVVRSNIKTPADAPKQGAISGSEAEIVVDPAYQEALDGLDQRVGPPSIPDREDGPHRKSGKVIILCWMHEADRNRRKVHPRDQEDRPERGVFSTRS
;
A
#
# COMPACT_ATOMS: atom_id res chain seq x y z
N MET A 1 26.76 -6.65 13.97
CA MET A 1 25.62 -6.17 13.15
C MET A 1 24.94 -5.07 13.93
N LEU A 2 24.90 -3.85 13.38
CA LEU A 2 24.21 -2.73 13.98
C LEU A 2 22.73 -3.10 14.15
N ARG A 3 22.29 -3.25 15.39
CA ARG A 3 20.87 -3.26 15.72
C ARG A 3 20.45 -1.80 15.83
N GLU A 4 20.27 -1.16 14.70
CA GLU A 4 19.62 0.15 14.67
C GLU A 4 18.12 -0.08 14.74
N THR A 5 17.50 0.47 15.78
CA THR A 5 16.06 0.45 15.94
C THR A 5 15.47 1.52 15.04
N CYS A 6 14.62 1.12 14.08
CA CYS A 6 13.78 2.03 13.32
C CYS A 6 12.40 2.10 13.98
N ILE A 7 11.98 3.30 14.37
CA ILE A 7 10.64 3.56 14.90
C ILE A 7 9.83 4.22 13.79
N LEU A 8 8.69 3.63 13.45
CA LEU A 8 7.76 4.19 12.49
C LEU A 8 6.73 5.07 13.20
N HIS A 9 6.54 6.29 12.71
CA HIS A 9 5.50 7.21 13.14
C HIS A 9 4.43 7.27 12.04
N PRO A 10 3.24 6.68 12.22
CA PRO A 10 2.17 6.77 11.23
C PRO A 10 1.76 8.22 10.98
N ILE A 11 1.58 8.59 9.71
CA ILE A 11 1.16 9.94 9.29
C ILE A 11 -0.35 10.04 8.99
N GLY A 12 -1.09 8.98 9.28
CA GLY A 12 -2.50 8.84 8.94
C GLY A 12 -2.95 7.38 8.99
N VAL A 13 -4.20 7.15 8.56
CA VAL A 13 -4.85 5.84 8.55
C VAL A 13 -5.58 5.59 7.23
N VAL A 14 -5.74 4.32 6.87
CA VAL A 14 -6.58 3.90 5.75
C VAL A 14 -7.96 3.55 6.29
N ARG A 15 -9.01 4.13 5.71
CA ARG A 15 -10.41 3.79 5.98
C ARG A 15 -11.01 3.11 4.77
N SER A 16 -11.59 1.92 4.96
CA SER A 16 -12.27 1.18 3.90
C SER A 16 -13.44 0.35 4.45
N ASN A 17 -14.15 -0.29 3.54
CA ASN A 17 -15.22 -1.25 3.87
C ASN A 17 -14.68 -2.64 4.25
N ILE A 18 -13.38 -2.88 4.11
CA ILE A 18 -12.73 -4.14 4.50
C ILE A 18 -12.56 -4.12 6.03
N LYS A 19 -13.11 -5.13 6.72
CA LYS A 19 -13.10 -5.19 8.19
C LYS A 19 -12.13 -6.21 8.75
N THR A 20 -11.83 -7.27 7.99
CA THR A 20 -10.87 -8.30 8.41
C THR A 20 -9.85 -8.57 7.30
N PRO A 21 -8.66 -9.10 7.62
CA PRO A 21 -7.68 -9.51 6.62
C PRO A 21 -8.21 -10.56 5.62
N ALA A 22 -9.15 -11.40 6.05
CA ALA A 22 -9.76 -12.42 5.20
C ALA A 22 -10.69 -11.83 4.12
N ASP A 23 -11.31 -10.68 4.40
CA ASP A 23 -12.15 -9.95 3.45
C ASP A 23 -11.33 -9.14 2.44
N ALA A 24 -10.04 -8.94 2.71
CA ALA A 24 -9.17 -8.13 1.87
C ALA A 24 -8.89 -8.84 0.54
N PRO A 25 -8.97 -8.13 -0.61
CA PRO A 25 -8.60 -8.71 -1.88
C PRO A 25 -7.11 -9.04 -1.89
N LYS A 26 -6.74 -10.17 -2.49
CA LYS A 26 -5.33 -10.58 -2.64
C LYS A 26 -4.46 -9.52 -3.31
N GLN A 27 -5.06 -8.65 -4.14
CA GLN A 27 -4.42 -7.52 -4.81
C GLN A 27 -5.41 -6.36 -5.00
N GLY A 28 -5.13 -5.20 -4.42
CA GLY A 28 -6.03 -4.03 -4.45
C GLY A 28 -6.39 -3.56 -5.87
N ALA A 29 -5.41 -3.56 -6.79
CA ALA A 29 -5.60 -3.13 -8.18
C ALA A 29 -6.65 -3.93 -8.98
N ILE A 30 -7.04 -5.11 -8.49
CA ILE A 30 -8.00 -6.01 -9.17
C ILE A 30 -9.40 -5.93 -8.53
N SER A 31 -9.50 -5.32 -7.35
CA SER A 31 -10.73 -5.37 -6.54
C SER A 31 -11.80 -4.33 -6.91
N GLY A 32 -11.38 -3.21 -7.52
CA GLY A 32 -12.25 -2.03 -7.69
C GLY A 32 -12.72 -1.41 -6.38
N SER A 33 -12.18 -1.81 -5.22
CA SER A 33 -12.59 -1.29 -3.93
C SER A 33 -12.03 0.11 -3.69
N GLU A 34 -12.90 1.02 -3.28
CA GLU A 34 -12.51 2.36 -2.84
C GLU A 34 -12.06 2.36 -1.38
N ALA A 35 -11.10 3.24 -1.08
CA ALA A 35 -10.62 3.49 0.27
C ALA A 35 -10.21 4.96 0.40
N GLU A 36 -10.31 5.48 1.62
CA GLU A 36 -9.94 6.83 2.00
C GLU A 36 -8.61 6.80 2.77
N ILE A 37 -7.66 7.66 2.38
CA ILE A 37 -6.43 7.91 3.16
C ILE A 37 -6.68 9.13 4.02
N VAL A 38 -6.90 8.92 5.33
CA VAL A 38 -7.11 9.98 6.30
C VAL A 38 -5.76 10.40 6.87
N VAL A 39 -5.27 11.56 6.47
CA VAL A 39 -3.99 12.11 6.92
C VAL A 39 -4.17 12.79 8.27
N ASP A 40 -3.23 12.56 9.20
CA ASP A 40 -3.24 13.23 10.49
C ASP A 40 -3.05 14.75 10.28
N PRO A 41 -3.87 15.62 10.94
CA PRO A 41 -3.77 17.07 10.80
C PRO A 41 -2.36 17.65 10.96
N ALA A 42 -1.49 17.03 11.78
CA ALA A 42 -0.11 17.45 11.96
C ALA A 42 0.72 17.41 10.66
N TYR A 43 0.29 16.63 9.67
CA TYR A 43 0.95 16.49 8.36
C TYR A 43 0.15 17.13 7.21
N GLN A 44 -0.92 17.88 7.50
CA GLN A 44 -1.80 18.43 6.46
C GLN A 44 -1.06 19.35 5.48
N GLU A 45 -0.13 20.18 5.97
CA GLU A 45 0.67 21.08 5.12
C GLU A 45 1.51 20.32 4.09
N ALA A 46 1.92 19.09 4.39
CA ALA A 46 2.70 18.26 3.47
C ALA A 46 1.89 17.76 2.26
N LEU A 47 0.56 17.94 2.26
CA LEU A 47 -0.31 17.61 1.12
C LEU A 47 -0.40 18.74 0.09
N ASP A 48 0.14 19.93 0.37
CA ASP A 48 0.03 21.06 -0.54
C ASP A 48 0.60 20.75 -1.94
N GLY A 49 -0.17 21.07 -2.97
CA GLY A 49 0.15 20.79 -4.37
C GLY A 49 0.03 19.32 -4.82
N LEU A 50 -0.40 18.39 -3.95
CA LEU A 50 -0.59 16.98 -4.34
C LEU A 50 -1.67 16.82 -5.42
N ASP A 51 -2.75 17.59 -5.31
CA ASP A 51 -3.85 17.68 -6.28
C ASP A 51 -3.38 18.09 -7.69
N GLN A 52 -2.28 18.83 -7.79
CA GLN A 52 -1.69 19.21 -9.07
C GLN A 52 -0.92 18.07 -9.74
N ARG A 53 -0.50 17.05 -8.97
CA ARG A 53 0.32 15.90 -9.39
C ARG A 53 -0.49 14.64 -9.66
N VAL A 54 -1.61 14.49 -8.96
CA VAL A 54 -2.55 13.37 -9.08
C VAL A 54 -3.68 13.76 -10.04
N GLY A 55 -4.13 12.81 -10.84
CA GLY A 55 -5.20 12.99 -11.83
C GLY A 55 -6.28 11.96 -11.62
N PRO A 56 -7.46 12.10 -12.26
CA PRO A 56 -8.48 11.08 -12.19
C PRO A 56 -7.97 9.73 -12.71
N PRO A 57 -8.51 8.59 -12.21
CA PRO A 57 -8.05 7.24 -12.55
C PRO A 57 -8.03 6.92 -14.05
N SER A 58 -8.78 7.69 -14.85
CA SER A 58 -8.97 7.55 -16.29
C SER A 58 -7.95 8.29 -17.16
N ILE A 59 -6.99 9.04 -16.59
CA ILE A 59 -5.94 9.69 -17.38
C ILE A 59 -4.89 8.63 -17.80
N PRO A 60 -4.64 8.42 -19.10
CA PRO A 60 -3.56 7.55 -19.55
C PRO A 60 -2.21 8.10 -19.10
N ASP A 61 -1.28 7.19 -18.78
CA ASP A 61 0.10 7.55 -18.47
C ASP A 61 0.67 8.35 -19.67
N ARG A 62 0.96 9.65 -19.48
CA ARG A 62 1.53 10.49 -20.55
C ARG A 62 3.04 10.28 -20.62
N GLU A 63 3.55 10.02 -21.82
CA GLU A 63 4.97 9.67 -22.03
C GLU A 63 5.94 10.87 -21.90
N ASP A 64 5.53 12.11 -22.20
CA ASP A 64 6.47 13.24 -22.30
C ASP A 64 6.07 14.52 -21.51
N GLY A 65 7.05 15.07 -20.77
CA GLY A 65 7.01 16.41 -20.13
C GLY A 65 7.85 16.53 -18.83
N PRO A 66 8.48 17.68 -18.55
CA PRO A 66 9.37 17.89 -17.40
C PRO A 66 8.66 17.88 -16.03
N HIS A 67 7.32 17.92 -16.03
CA HIS A 67 6.49 17.89 -14.84
C HIS A 67 5.46 16.77 -14.96
N ARG A 68 5.94 15.52 -14.83
CA ARG A 68 5.13 14.29 -14.84
C ARG A 68 3.95 14.40 -13.87
N LYS A 69 2.72 14.37 -14.39
CA LYS A 69 1.54 13.97 -13.61
C LYS A 69 1.42 12.45 -13.78
N SER A 70 1.79 11.68 -12.76
CA SER A 70 1.65 10.22 -12.77
C SER A 70 0.18 9.78 -12.74
N GLY A 71 -0.74 10.69 -12.42
CA GLY A 71 -2.14 10.36 -12.15
C GLY A 71 -2.34 9.54 -10.87
N LYS A 72 -1.27 9.15 -10.18
CA LYS A 72 -1.24 8.07 -9.19
C LYS A 72 -0.27 8.40 -8.05
N VAL A 73 -0.59 7.92 -6.85
CA VAL A 73 0.29 7.95 -5.67
C VAL A 73 0.70 6.54 -5.27
N ILE A 74 1.86 6.42 -4.61
CA ILE A 74 2.26 5.18 -3.95
C ILE A 74 1.94 5.33 -2.46
N ILE A 75 1.18 4.39 -1.92
CA ILE A 75 0.87 4.33 -0.49
C ILE A 75 1.72 3.23 0.13
N LEU A 76 2.52 3.60 1.13
CA LEU A 76 3.19 2.67 2.02
C LEU A 76 2.37 2.59 3.31
N CYS A 77 1.88 1.41 3.64
CA CYS A 77 1.08 1.19 4.84
C CYS A 77 1.64 0.06 5.70
N TRP A 78 1.32 0.09 6.99
CA TRP A 78 1.72 -0.94 7.93
C TRP A 78 0.60 -1.97 8.10
N MET A 79 0.85 -3.22 7.68
CA MET A 79 -0.05 -4.35 7.91
C MET A 79 0.02 -4.76 9.40
N HIS A 80 -0.68 -4.01 10.25
CA HIS A 80 -0.58 -4.09 11.71
C HIS A 80 -0.98 -5.45 12.31
N GLU A 81 -1.86 -6.19 11.65
CA GLU A 81 -2.27 -7.55 12.07
C GLU A 81 -1.40 -8.67 11.49
N ALA A 82 -0.45 -8.38 10.59
CA ALA A 82 0.32 -9.44 9.93
C ALA A 82 1.37 -10.07 10.86
N ASP A 83 1.53 -11.39 10.76
CA ASP A 83 2.50 -12.17 11.52
C ASP A 83 3.95 -11.82 11.13
N ARG A 84 4.74 -11.35 12.10
CA ARG A 84 6.14 -10.91 11.91
C ARG A 84 7.16 -12.06 12.01
N ASN A 85 6.74 -13.25 12.43
CA ASN A 85 7.61 -14.41 12.62
C ASN A 85 7.55 -15.40 11.44
N ARG A 86 6.57 -15.25 10.55
CA ARG A 86 6.38 -16.10 9.37
C ARG A 86 7.51 -15.93 8.35
N ARG A 87 8.09 -17.05 7.91
CA ARG A 87 9.25 -17.08 6.99
C ARG A 87 8.94 -17.64 5.61
N LYS A 88 7.94 -18.51 5.51
CA LYS A 88 7.49 -19.15 4.28
C LYS A 88 5.97 -19.17 4.21
N VAL A 89 5.42 -19.18 3.01
CA VAL A 89 3.99 -19.17 2.73
C VAL A 89 3.66 -19.96 1.47
N HIS A 90 2.43 -20.46 1.40
CA HIS A 90 1.78 -20.84 0.14
C HIS A 90 1.24 -19.56 -0.53
N PRO A 91 1.85 -19.05 -1.61
CA PRO A 91 1.41 -17.80 -2.22
C PRO A 91 -0.04 -17.91 -2.69
N ARG A 92 -0.85 -16.90 -2.40
CA ARG A 92 -2.28 -16.87 -2.73
C ARG A 92 -3.06 -18.07 -2.16
N ASP A 93 -2.60 -18.66 -1.05
CA ASP A 93 -3.25 -19.78 -0.36
C ASP A 93 -3.37 -21.04 -1.24
N GLN A 94 -2.47 -21.21 -2.20
CA GLN A 94 -2.40 -22.39 -3.07
C GLN A 94 -1.60 -23.49 -2.36
N GLU A 95 -2.26 -24.20 -1.45
CA GLU A 95 -1.65 -25.25 -0.61
C GLU A 95 -1.16 -26.47 -1.42
N ASP A 96 -1.68 -26.65 -2.63
CA ASP A 96 -1.24 -27.66 -3.61
C ASP A 96 0.16 -27.36 -4.17
N ARG A 97 0.68 -26.14 -3.99
CA ARG A 97 1.99 -25.71 -4.48
C ARG A 97 3.01 -25.63 -3.36
N PRO A 98 4.31 -25.83 -3.62
CA PRO A 98 5.32 -25.70 -2.58
C PRO A 98 5.37 -24.29 -2.00
N GLU A 99 5.67 -24.20 -0.70
CA GLU A 99 5.89 -22.92 -0.05
C GLU A 99 7.09 -22.16 -0.66
N ARG A 100 7.04 -20.83 -0.58
CA ARG A 100 8.15 -19.94 -0.94
C ARG A 100 8.54 -19.04 0.23
N GLY A 101 9.79 -18.58 0.24
CA GLY A 101 10.25 -17.59 1.24
C GLY A 101 9.53 -16.26 1.04
N VAL A 102 9.12 -15.62 2.14
CA VAL A 102 8.26 -14.40 2.14
C VAL A 102 8.82 -13.27 1.25
N PHE A 103 10.14 -13.07 1.23
CA PHE A 103 10.81 -12.04 0.43
C PHE A 103 10.73 -12.24 -1.10
N SER A 104 10.35 -13.43 -1.56
CA SER A 104 10.09 -13.71 -2.99
C SER A 104 8.60 -13.61 -3.35
N THR A 105 7.79 -13.09 -2.43
CA THR A 105 6.33 -12.99 -2.55
C THR A 105 5.86 -11.58 -2.19
N ARG A 106 4.55 -11.41 -2.02
CA ARG A 106 3.91 -10.17 -1.55
C ARG A 106 3.07 -10.43 -0.28
N SER A 107 3.50 -11.39 0.54
CA SER A 107 2.87 -11.80 1.80
C SER A 107 3.22 -10.86 2.95
#